data_AF-A0A5A9N6U7-F1
#
_entry.id   AF-A0A5A9N6U7-F1
#
_cell.length_a   1.000
_cell.length_b   1.000
_cell.length_c   1.000
_cell.angle_alpha   90.00
_cell.angle_beta   90.00
_cell.angle_gamma   90.00
#
_symmetry.space_group_name_H-M   'P 1'
#
loop_
_entity.id
_entity.type
_entity.pdbx_description
1 polymer ?
#
loop_
_entity_poly.entity_id
_entity_poly.type
_entity_poly.pdbx_seq_one_letter_code
_entity_poly.pdbx_strand_id
1 'polypeptide(L)'
;MKIRAAKASLTPDLNPAEAFMDSTFPGCIQREKHFNTLQYEISTSSLAKIFQVVLANKDRLNIEDYSVSQTTLDQVFVNFAKQQSGEEDTIVLHPRAAGARRDMRVFPAKTIS
;
A
#
# COMPACT_ATOMS: atom_id res chain seq x y z
N MET A 1 5.50 -10.45 -0.25
CA MET A 1 6.33 -11.67 -0.15
C MET A 1 7.60 -11.48 -0.97
N LYS A 2 8.70 -12.07 -0.53
CA LYS A 2 10.03 -11.97 -1.18
C LYS A 2 10.43 -13.35 -1.71
N ILE A 3 10.83 -13.42 -2.97
CA ILE A 3 11.21 -14.65 -3.66
C ILE A 3 12.73 -14.76 -3.70
N ARG A 4 13.24 -15.93 -3.33
CA ARG A 4 14.66 -16.26 -3.37
C ARG A 4 15.10 -16.44 -4.83
N ALA A 5 16.22 -15.82 -5.20
CA ALA A 5 16.86 -16.07 -6.48
C ALA A 5 17.64 -17.41 -6.47
N ALA A 6 17.66 -18.11 -7.61
CA ALA A 6 18.43 -19.34 -7.76
C ALA A 6 19.94 -19.12 -7.64
N LYS A 7 20.43 -17.90 -7.92
CA LYS A 7 21.82 -17.46 -7.75
C LYS A 7 21.83 -16.00 -7.29
N ALA A 8 22.80 -15.61 -6.46
CA ALA A 8 22.89 -14.29 -5.84
C ALA A 8 22.99 -13.10 -6.82
N SER A 9 23.30 -13.36 -8.10
CA SER A 9 23.50 -12.34 -9.14
C SER A 9 22.38 -12.30 -10.19
N LEU A 10 21.32 -13.10 -10.04
CA LEU A 10 20.21 -13.16 -10.99
C LEU A 10 18.91 -12.67 -10.38
N THR A 11 18.03 -12.15 -11.24
CA THR A 11 16.64 -11.86 -10.88
C THR A 11 15.90 -13.18 -10.62
N PRO A 12 15.15 -13.32 -9.51
CA PRO A 12 14.33 -14.50 -9.27
C PRO A 12 13.22 -14.61 -10.30
N ASP A 13 12.81 -15.85 -10.59
CA ASP A 13 11.61 -16.09 -11.38
C ASP A 13 10.38 -15.90 -10.49
N LEU A 14 9.59 -14.88 -10.81
CA LEU A 14 8.38 -14.52 -10.06
C LEU A 14 7.13 -15.22 -10.61
N ASN A 15 7.18 -15.73 -11.84
CA ASN A 15 6.01 -16.28 -12.52
C ASN A 15 5.32 -17.42 -11.75
N PRO A 16 6.03 -18.36 -11.11
CA PRO A 16 5.38 -19.42 -10.34
C PRO A 16 4.60 -18.89 -9.13
N ALA A 17 5.13 -17.84 -8.47
CA ALA A 17 4.47 -17.20 -7.35
C ALA A 17 3.27 -16.36 -7.84
N GLU A 18 3.40 -15.64 -8.95
CA GLU A 18 2.30 -14.87 -9.56
C GLU A 18 1.13 -15.80 -9.94
N ALA A 19 1.40 -16.86 -10.71
CA ALA A 19 0.38 -17.83 -11.11
C ALA A 19 -0.26 -18.54 -9.92
N PHE A 20 0.51 -18.80 -8.86
CA PHE A 20 -0.03 -19.34 -7.62
C PHE A 20 -1.01 -18.38 -6.95
N MET A 21 -0.68 -17.09 -6.86
CA MET A 21 -1.55 -16.10 -6.23
C MET A 21 -2.86 -15.95 -7.00
N ASP A 22 -2.79 -15.83 -8.33
CA ASP A 22 -3.96 -15.66 -9.18
C ASP A 22 -4.91 -16.87 -9.14
N SER A 23 -4.35 -18.09 -9.10
CA SER A 23 -5.15 -19.32 -9.02
C SER A 23 -5.71 -19.59 -7.62
N THR A 24 -4.97 -19.21 -6.58
CA THR A 24 -5.32 -19.53 -5.18
C THR A 24 -6.27 -18.51 -4.57
N PHE A 25 -6.15 -17.25 -4.96
CA PHE A 25 -6.95 -16.14 -4.44
C PHE A 25 -7.64 -15.41 -5.60
N PRO A 26 -8.74 -15.96 -6.15
CA PRO A 26 -9.48 -15.30 -7.20
C PRO A 26 -9.89 -13.87 -6.82
N GLY A 27 -9.56 -12.92 -7.69
CA GLY A 27 -9.81 -11.50 -7.47
C GLY A 27 -8.76 -10.80 -6.59
N CYS A 28 -7.62 -11.43 -6.30
CA CYS A 28 -6.49 -10.71 -5.70
C CYS A 28 -5.93 -9.66 -6.65
N ILE A 29 -5.45 -8.55 -6.10
CA ILE A 29 -4.90 -7.44 -6.88
C ILE A 29 -3.41 -7.33 -6.57
N GLN A 30 -2.57 -7.45 -7.59
CA GLN A 30 -1.13 -7.17 -7.47
C GLN A 30 -0.91 -5.66 -7.35
N ARG A 31 -0.40 -5.21 -6.20
CA ARG A 31 -0.13 -3.80 -5.92
C ARG A 31 1.28 -3.38 -6.28
N GLU A 32 2.25 -4.27 -6.06
CA GLU A 32 3.66 -3.99 -6.31
C GLU A 32 4.36 -5.23 -6.86
N LYS A 33 5.28 -5.00 -7.80
CA LYS A 33 6.25 -5.96 -8.29
C LYS A 33 7.61 -5.25 -8.39
N HIS A 34 8.52 -5.59 -7.49
CA HIS A 34 9.83 -4.96 -7.42
C HIS A 34 10.94 -5.98 -7.20
N PHE A 35 11.76 -6.21 -8.23
CA PHE A 35 12.91 -7.12 -8.26
C PHE A 35 12.61 -8.57 -7.81
N ASN A 36 12.51 -8.80 -6.51
CA ASN A 36 12.19 -10.08 -5.88
C ASN A 36 10.94 -10.05 -5.00
N THR A 37 10.27 -8.92 -4.92
CA THR A 37 9.17 -8.67 -3.99
C THR A 37 7.87 -8.52 -4.76
N LEU A 38 6.85 -9.24 -4.30
CA LEU A 38 5.48 -9.16 -4.77
C LEU A 38 4.55 -8.73 -3.63
N GLN A 39 3.65 -7.80 -3.90
CA GLN A 39 2.61 -7.39 -2.96
C GLN A 39 1.23 -7.62 -3.57
N TYR A 40 0.35 -8.26 -2.79
CA TYR A 40 -1.03 -8.53 -3.18
C TYR A 40 -2.00 -8.03 -2.14
N GLU A 41 -3.15 -7.59 -2.61
CA GLU A 41 -4.34 -7.32 -1.82
C GLU A 41 -5.38 -8.42 -2.08
N ILE A 42 -5.94 -8.98 -1.02
CA ILE A 42 -6.88 -10.10 -1.08
C ILE A 42 -8.09 -9.78 -0.20
N SER A 43 -9.26 -9.65 -0.81
CA SER A 43 -10.50 -9.28 -0.10
C SER A 43 -11.37 -10.48 0.29
N THR A 44 -11.15 -11.64 -0.32
CA THR A 44 -12.05 -12.80 -0.26
C THR A 44 -11.60 -13.90 0.72
N SER A 45 -10.51 -13.70 1.45
CA SER A 45 -9.91 -14.70 2.33
C SER A 45 -9.51 -14.15 3.69
N SER A 46 -9.64 -14.96 4.75
CA SER A 46 -9.18 -14.57 6.09
C SER A 46 -7.66 -14.57 6.18
N LEU A 47 -7.11 -13.75 7.10
CA LEU A 47 -5.67 -13.68 7.34
C LEU A 47 -5.07 -15.05 7.66
N ALA A 48 -5.76 -15.84 8.49
CA ALA A 48 -5.36 -17.19 8.85
C ALA A 48 -5.30 -18.11 7.63
N LYS A 49 -6.30 -18.05 6.74
CA LYS A 49 -6.32 -18.87 5.52
C LYS A 49 -5.17 -18.49 4.58
N ILE A 50 -4.94 -17.20 4.38
CA ILE A 50 -3.85 -16.70 3.53
C ILE A 50 -2.51 -17.18 4.09
N PHE A 51 -2.28 -16.98 5.39
CA PHE A 51 -1.05 -17.40 6.06
C PHE A 51 -0.79 -18.90 5.90
N GLN A 52 -1.79 -19.75 6.18
CA GLN A 52 -1.66 -21.20 6.05
C GLN A 52 -1.34 -21.64 4.62
N VAL A 53 -2.00 -21.05 3.62
CA VAL A 53 -1.81 -21.42 2.22
C VAL A 53 -0.45 -20.98 1.69
N VAL A 54 0.01 -19.78 2.04
CA VAL A 54 1.35 -19.29 1.70
C VAL A 54 2.43 -20.13 2.40
N LEU A 55 2.25 -20.42 3.69
CA LEU A 55 3.18 -21.25 4.46
C LEU A 55 3.34 -22.65 3.84
N ALA A 56 2.23 -23.30 3.48
CA ALA A 56 2.23 -24.63 2.89
C ALA A 56 2.90 -24.71 1.51
N ASN A 57 3.06 -23.57 0.81
CA ASN A 57 3.65 -23.50 -0.52
C ASN A 57 5.01 -22.77 -0.54
N LYS A 58 5.52 -22.35 0.62
CA LYS A 58 6.72 -21.51 0.77
C LYS A 58 7.93 -22.09 0.02
N ASP A 59 8.25 -23.34 0.27
CA ASP A 59 9.44 -23.99 -0.32
C ASP A 59 9.26 -24.24 -1.82
N ARG A 60 8.07 -24.67 -2.24
CA ARG A 60 7.73 -24.90 -3.65
C ARG A 60 7.85 -23.63 -4.50
N LEU A 61 7.53 -22.48 -3.92
CA LEU A 61 7.54 -21.18 -4.57
C LEU A 61 8.83 -20.39 -4.31
N ASN A 62 9.81 -20.97 -3.62
CA ASN A 62 11.05 -20.30 -3.22
C ASN A 62 10.80 -18.98 -2.46
N ILE A 63 9.76 -18.91 -1.64
CA ILE A 63 9.49 -17.72 -0.81
C ILE A 63 10.52 -17.68 0.31
N GLU A 64 11.33 -16.62 0.33
CA GLU A 64 12.32 -16.37 1.37
C GLU A 64 11.63 -15.87 2.63
N ASP A 65 10.88 -14.78 2.47
CA ASP A 65 10.15 -14.07 3.53
C ASP A 65 8.74 -13.70 3.07
N TYR A 66 7.79 -13.73 4.00
CA TYR A 66 6.45 -13.22 3.75
C TYR A 66 5.86 -12.61 5.01
N SER A 67 4.99 -11.64 4.81
CA SER A 67 4.16 -11.04 5.83
C SER A 67 2.74 -11.00 5.29
N VAL A 68 1.78 -11.26 6.17
CA VAL A 68 0.36 -11.09 5.89
C VAL A 68 -0.17 -10.15 6.95
N SER A 69 -0.71 -9.01 6.52
CA SER A 69 -1.30 -8.01 7.40
C SER A 69 -2.72 -7.70 6.95
N GLN A 70 -3.57 -7.31 7.90
CA GLN A 70 -4.88 -6.77 7.61
C GLN A 70 -4.79 -5.25 7.56
N THR A 71 -5.33 -4.64 6.51
CA THR A 71 -5.50 -3.19 6.41
C THR A 71 -6.55 -2.74 7.44
N THR A 72 -6.23 -1.72 8.24
CA THR A 72 -7.16 -1.19 9.25
C THR A 72 -8.22 -0.30 8.62
N LEU A 73 -9.31 -0.03 9.35
CA LEU A 73 -10.35 0.89 8.90
C LEU A 73 -9.80 2.30 8.60
N ASP A 74 -8.85 2.79 9.38
CA ASP A 74 -8.13 4.06 9.10
C ASP A 74 -7.48 4.06 7.72
N GLN A 75 -6.78 2.98 7.36
CA GLN A 75 -6.14 2.87 6.05
C GLN A 75 -7.17 2.73 4.92
N VAL A 76 -8.28 2.04 5.14
CA VAL A 76 -9.41 2.01 4.19
C VAL A 76 -9.98 3.41 3.99
N PHE A 77 -10.13 4.18 5.07
CA PHE A 77 -10.64 5.54 5.02
C PHE A 77 -9.69 6.49 4.29
N VAL A 78 -8.38 6.39 4.55
CA VAL A 78 -7.35 7.14 3.83
C VAL A 78 -7.33 6.78 2.35
N ASN A 79 -7.39 5.50 2.00
CA ASN A 79 -7.41 5.09 0.58
C ASN A 79 -8.69 5.55 -0.12
N PHE A 80 -9.83 5.57 0.58
CA PHE A 80 -11.08 6.08 0.05
C PHE A 80 -11.00 7.59 -0.20
N ALA A 81 -10.48 8.36 0.77
CA ALA A 81 -10.27 9.80 0.63
C ALA A 81 -9.29 10.14 -0.51
N LYS A 82 -8.19 9.39 -0.63
CA LYS A 82 -7.20 9.54 -1.72
C LYS A 82 -7.79 9.29 -3.11
N GLN A 83 -8.69 8.31 -3.23
CA GLN A 83 -9.38 8.01 -4.49
C GLN A 83 -10.37 9.11 -4.87
N GLN A 84 -10.96 9.82 -3.89
CA GLN A 84 -11.86 10.94 -4.13
C GLN A 84 -11.12 12.26 -4.40
N SER A 85 -9.87 12.39 -3.93
CA SER A 85 -9.13 13.65 -3.97
C SER A 85 -8.28 13.86 -5.24
N GLY A 86 -8.30 12.96 -6.22
CA GLY A 86 -7.70 13.12 -7.56
C GLY A 86 -6.38 13.91 -7.59
N GLU A 87 -5.27 13.25 -7.27
CA GLU A 87 -3.88 13.76 -7.42
C GLU A 87 -3.59 15.17 -6.85
N GLU A 88 -3.03 15.26 -5.64
CA GLU A 88 -1.93 16.22 -5.38
C GLU A 88 -1.02 15.71 -4.26
N ASP A 89 0.25 15.53 -4.63
CA ASP A 89 1.38 15.19 -3.79
C ASP A 89 1.71 16.37 -2.87
N THR A 90 1.28 16.36 -1.61
CA THR A 90 2.06 16.84 -0.45
C THR A 90 1.31 16.61 0.86
N ILE A 91 1.62 15.53 1.58
CA ILE A 91 1.41 15.55 3.04
C ILE A 91 2.63 16.25 3.63
N VAL A 92 2.63 17.59 3.64
CA VAL A 92 3.52 18.35 4.52
C VAL A 92 3.02 18.10 5.94
N LEU A 93 3.61 17.10 6.61
CA LEU A 93 3.44 16.90 8.03
C LEU A 93 3.91 18.18 8.73
N HIS A 94 2.95 18.93 9.29
CA HIS A 94 3.18 20.16 10.05
C HIS A 94 4.29 19.96 11.11
N PRO A 95 5.45 20.62 10.98
CA PRO A 95 6.36 20.78 12.10
C PRO A 95 5.77 21.87 12.98
N ARG A 96 5.35 21.47 14.17
CA ARG A 96 4.94 22.33 15.28
C ARG A 96 5.99 23.44 15.51
N ALA A 97 5.48 24.65 15.77
CA ALA A 97 6.16 25.83 16.33
C ALA A 97 6.83 26.83 15.36
N ALA A 98 6.07 27.85 14.95
CA ALA A 98 6.56 29.23 14.85
C ALA A 98 5.36 30.18 14.96
N GLY A 99 5.32 30.99 16.02
CA GLY A 99 4.26 31.95 16.27
C GLY A 99 4.27 33.08 15.24
N ALA A 100 3.08 33.52 14.84
CA ALA A 100 2.86 34.87 14.33
C ALA A 100 1.38 35.21 14.51
N ARG A 101 1.07 35.90 15.61
CA ARG A 101 -0.14 36.73 15.68
C ARG A 101 -0.07 37.74 14.55
N ARG A 102 -1.12 37.84 13.73
CA ARG A 102 -1.30 38.99 12.84
C ARG A 102 -2.68 39.57 13.10
N ASP A 103 -2.65 40.69 13.81
CA ASP A 103 -3.76 41.61 13.97
C ASP A 103 -4.31 42.05 12.61
N MET A 104 -5.63 41.91 12.56
CA MET A 104 -6.63 42.49 11.68
C MET A 104 -6.24 43.83 11.04
N ARG A 105 -6.17 43.88 9.71
CA ARG A 105 -6.38 45.13 8.95
C ARG A 105 -7.55 44.92 7.99
N VAL A 106 -8.72 45.37 8.41
CA VAL A 106 -9.94 45.43 7.60
C VAL A 106 -10.09 46.86 7.08
N PHE A 107 -10.12 47.03 5.76
CA PHE A 107 -10.69 48.20 5.11
C PHE A 107 -11.63 47.72 4.01
N PRO A 108 -12.88 48.18 3.99
CA PRO A 108 -13.62 48.32 2.74
C PRO A 108 -13.94 49.79 2.47
N ALA A 109 -13.71 50.19 1.22
CA ALA A 109 -14.06 51.50 0.68
C ALA A 109 -15.46 51.48 0.05
N LYS A 110 -16.27 52.49 0.43
CA LYS A 110 -17.39 53.18 -0.27
C LYS A 110 -18.56 52.31 -0.79
N THR A 111 -19.82 52.74 -0.76
CA THR A 111 -20.35 53.88 -1.53
C THR A 111 -21.83 54.21 -1.17
N ILE A 112 -22.23 55.49 -1.36
CA ILE A 112 -23.57 56.13 -1.63
C ILE A 112 -24.77 55.96 -0.68
N SER A 113 -25.21 57.07 -0.06
CA SER A 113 -26.46 57.82 -0.38
C SER A 113 -26.41 59.21 0.28
#